data_AF-A0A510L9G0-F1
#
_entry.id   AF-A0A510L9G0-F1
#
_cell.length_a   1.000
_cell.length_b   1.000
_cell.length_c   1.000
_cell.angle_alpha   90.00
_cell.angle_beta   90.00
_cell.angle_gamma   90.00
#
_symmetry.space_group_name_H-M   'P 1'
#
loop_
_entity.id
_entity.type
_entity.pdbx_description
1 polymer ?
#
loop_
_entity_poly.entity_id
_entity_poly.type
_entity_poly.pdbx_seq_one_letter_code
_entity_poly.pdbx_strand_id
1 'polypeptide(L)'
;MGNEIVKYNNDFNNQALRNFSSEELNLLVTFFHKLKEKGTDVLEYSFYELKKLIMLEKNMTVKEFTNTIMNVNKKLLSLNYTYRENNTIVQMAIFKTFKINLDEQILMISLNEDFRSIHTEKIIQLYKWQFLKLLK
;
A
#
# COMPACT_ATOMS: atom_id res chain seq x y z
N MET A 1 16.64 3.30 27.98
CA MET A 1 15.77 4.48 27.77
C MET A 1 14.95 4.18 26.52
N GLY A 2 13.64 4.01 26.67
CA GLY A 2 12.77 3.63 25.56
C GLY A 2 12.42 4.85 24.73
N ASN A 3 12.79 4.87 23.44
CA ASN A 3 12.30 5.89 22.51
C ASN A 3 10.78 5.69 22.36
N GLU A 4 10.00 6.53 23.04
CA GLU A 4 8.57 6.62 22.79
C GLU A 4 8.37 7.25 21.41
N ILE A 5 8.12 6.40 20.41
CA ILE A 5 7.59 6.85 19.13
C ILE A 5 6.16 7.34 19.39
N VAL A 6 6.01 8.64 19.61
CA VAL A 6 4.71 9.30 19.71
C VAL A 6 4.14 9.39 18.29
N LYS A 7 3.28 8.43 17.95
CA LYS A 7 2.59 8.36 16.66
C LYS A 7 1.58 9.51 16.56
N TYR A 8 1.98 10.63 15.96
CA TYR A 8 1.03 11.65 15.56
C TYR A 8 0.15 11.15 14.42
N ASN A 9 -1.12 11.54 14.49
CA ASN A 9 -2.24 11.19 13.64
C ASN A 9 -1.88 10.69 12.23
N ASN A 10 -2.26 9.44 11.99
CA ASN A 10 -2.47 8.89 10.64
C ASN A 10 -3.65 9.58 9.91
N ASP A 11 -4.04 10.81 10.27
CA ASP A 11 -5.20 11.50 9.69
C ASP A 11 -5.02 11.75 8.21
N PHE A 12 -3.79 12.00 7.76
CA PHE A 12 -3.48 12.07 6.34
C PHE A 12 -3.78 10.75 5.63
N ASN A 13 -3.40 9.61 6.24
CA ASN A 13 -3.79 8.30 5.72
C ASN A 13 -5.28 8.04 5.86
N ASN A 14 -5.94 8.45 6.94
CA ASN A 14 -7.40 8.32 7.06
C ASN A 14 -8.10 9.10 5.94
N GLN A 15 -7.59 10.28 5.57
CA GLN A 15 -8.10 11.07 4.44
C GLN A 15 -7.76 10.41 3.10
N ALA A 16 -6.53 9.93 2.90
CA ALA A 16 -6.12 9.27 1.67
C ALA A 16 -6.87 7.95 1.44
N LEU A 17 -7.03 7.13 2.49
CA LEU A 17 -7.74 5.85 2.48
C LEU A 17 -9.24 5.99 2.22
N ARG A 18 -9.87 7.13 2.55
CA ARG A 18 -11.27 7.42 2.17
C ARG A 18 -11.50 7.46 0.66
N ASN A 19 -10.46 7.66 -0.13
CA ASN A 19 -10.55 7.67 -1.60
C ASN A 19 -10.42 6.27 -2.21
N PHE A 20 -10.23 5.23 -1.40
CA PHE A 20 -10.09 3.85 -1.84
C PHE A 20 -11.45 3.15 -1.82
N SER A 21 -11.71 2.30 -2.82
CA SER A 21 -12.81 1.33 -2.76
C SER A 21 -12.46 0.17 -1.83
N SER A 22 -13.45 -0.64 -1.47
CA SER A 22 -13.25 -1.85 -0.65
C SER A 22 -12.26 -2.83 -1.30
N GLU A 23 -12.31 -2.98 -2.62
CA GLU A 23 -11.41 -3.82 -3.41
C GLU A 23 -9.97 -3.27 -3.41
N GLU A 24 -9.81 -1.95 -3.55
CA GLU A 24 -8.50 -1.31 -3.50
C GLU A 24 -7.87 -1.39 -2.10
N LEU A 25 -8.67 -1.29 -1.04
CA LEU A 25 -8.22 -1.50 0.34
C LEU A 25 -7.82 -2.97 0.58
N ASN A 26 -8.60 -3.93 0.07
CA ASN A 26 -8.24 -5.35 0.13
C ASN A 26 -6.92 -5.63 -0.59
N LEU A 27 -6.70 -4.99 -1.74
CA LEU A 27 -5.45 -5.09 -2.48
C LEU A 27 -4.27 -4.52 -1.67
N LEU A 28 -4.43 -3.34 -1.06
CA LEU A 28 -3.42 -2.74 -0.19
C LEU A 28 -3.03 -3.66 0.97
N VAL A 29 -4.02 -4.24 1.65
CA VAL A 29 -3.78 -5.21 2.74
C VAL A 29 -3.06 -6.46 2.23
N THR A 30 -3.44 -6.95 1.05
CA THR A 30 -2.81 -8.10 0.41
C THR A 30 -1.33 -7.83 0.09
N PHE A 31 -1.00 -6.64 -0.40
CA PHE A 31 0.39 -6.25 -0.65
C PHE A 31 1.20 -6.27 0.65
N PHE A 32 0.71 -5.65 1.72
CA PHE A 32 1.39 -5.68 3.01
C PHE A 32 1.57 -7.09 3.57
N HIS A 33 0.59 -7.97 3.40
CA HIS A 33 0.70 -9.36 3.82
C HIS A 33 1.81 -10.08 3.05
N LYS A 34 1.83 -9.98 1.71
CA LYS A 34 2.87 -10.62 0.89
C LYS A 34 4.27 -10.07 1.18
N LEU A 35 4.41 -8.76 1.39
CA LEU A 35 5.69 -8.13 1.74
C LEU A 35 6.21 -8.68 3.08
N LYS A 36 5.33 -8.82 4.08
CA LYS A 36 5.67 -9.43 5.37
C LYS A 36 6.07 -10.89 5.22
N GLU A 37 5.26 -11.71 4.56
CA GLU A 37 5.50 -13.15 4.42
C GLU A 37 6.81 -13.45 3.69
N LYS A 38 7.12 -12.69 2.63
CA LYS A 38 8.31 -12.91 1.81
C LYS A 38 9.57 -12.23 2.36
N GLY A 39 9.45 -11.32 3.34
CA GLY A 39 10.58 -10.54 3.83
C GLY A 39 11.28 -9.74 2.72
N THR A 40 10.51 -9.23 1.76
CA THR A 40 10.99 -8.48 0.59
C THR A 40 10.39 -7.08 0.58
N ASP A 41 11.10 -6.14 -0.05
CA ASP A 41 10.58 -4.79 -0.30
C ASP A 41 10.00 -4.66 -1.71
N VAL A 42 10.08 -5.72 -2.51
CA VAL A 42 9.59 -5.77 -3.89
C VAL A 42 8.56 -6.87 -4.06
N LEU A 43 7.39 -6.50 -4.57
CA LEU A 43 6.38 -7.44 -5.06
C LEU A 43 6.36 -7.42 -6.58
N GLU A 44 6.10 -8.58 -7.15
CA GLU A 44 5.80 -8.77 -8.55
C GLU A 44 4.46 -9.50 -8.67
N TYR A 45 3.61 -9.00 -9.55
CA TYR A 45 2.35 -9.63 -9.91
C TYR A 45 2.14 -9.60 -11.42
N SER A 46 1.68 -10.72 -11.96
CA SER A 46 1.09 -10.72 -13.30
C SER A 46 -0.27 -10.01 -13.30
N PHE A 47 -0.67 -9.51 -14.47
CA PHE A 47 -2.01 -8.94 -14.65
C PHE A 47 -3.11 -9.95 -14.34
N TYR A 48 -2.87 -11.23 -14.60
CA TYR A 48 -3.79 -12.30 -14.25
C TYR A 48 -4.01 -12.42 -12.74
N GLU A 49 -2.95 -12.40 -11.93
CA GLU A 49 -3.06 -12.42 -10.48
C GLU A 49 -3.75 -11.17 -9.94
N LEU A 50 -3.41 -9.99 -10.46
CA LEU A 50 -4.05 -8.74 -10.05
C LEU A 50 -5.55 -8.74 -10.37
N LYS A 51 -5.97 -9.23 -11.56
CA LYS A 51 -7.39 -9.36 -11.91
C LYS A 51 -8.15 -10.23 -10.90
N LYS A 52 -7.55 -11.34 -10.45
CA LYS A 52 -8.13 -12.19 -9.41
C LYS A 52 -8.25 -11.50 -8.06
N LEU A 53 -7.26 -10.70 -7.68
CA LEU A 53 -7.25 -9.99 -6.39
C LEU A 53 -8.26 -8.85 -6.33
N ILE A 54 -8.47 -8.15 -7.43
CA ILE A 54 -9.33 -6.95 -7.48
C ILE A 54 -10.81 -7.34 -7.69
N MET A 55 -11.15 -8.65 -7.74
CA MET A 55 -12.51 -9.18 -7.95
C MET A 55 -13.26 -8.49 -9.12
N LEU A 56 -12.52 -8.16 -10.18
CA LEU A 56 -13.13 -7.58 -11.37
C LEU A 56 -13.70 -8.72 -12.21
N GLU A 57 -14.96 -9.07 -11.98
CA GLU A 57 -15.75 -9.97 -12.84
C GLU A 57 -15.98 -9.44 -14.27
N LYS A 58 -15.28 -8.38 -14.68
CA LYS A 58 -15.42 -7.75 -15.98
C LYS A 58 -14.30 -8.20 -16.92
N ASN A 59 -14.69 -8.66 -18.12
CA ASN A 59 -13.78 -8.85 -19.25
C ASN A 59 -13.19 -7.51 -19.70
N MET A 60 -12.15 -7.04 -19.02
CA MET A 60 -11.40 -5.83 -19.40
C MET A 60 -10.32 -6.17 -20.42
N THR A 61 -10.20 -5.32 -21.43
CA THR A 61 -9.03 -5.29 -22.32
C THR A 61 -7.77 -4.96 -21.51
N VAL A 62 -6.60 -5.27 -22.08
CA VAL A 62 -5.30 -4.92 -21.46
C VAL A 62 -5.22 -3.41 -21.18
N LYS A 63 -5.67 -2.57 -22.13
CA LYS A 63 -5.66 -1.11 -21.99
C LYS A 63 -6.52 -0.61 -20.83
N GLU A 64 -7.75 -1.11 -20.71
CA GLU A 64 -8.67 -0.74 -19.61
C GLU A 64 -8.12 -1.19 -18.25
N PHE A 65 -7.53 -2.38 -18.23
CA PHE A 65 -6.93 -2.91 -17.02
C PHE A 65 -5.68 -2.13 -16.59
N THR A 66 -4.82 -1.75 -17.55
CA THR A 66 -3.67 -0.86 -17.28
C THR A 66 -4.13 0.48 -16.70
N ASN A 67 -5.18 1.10 -17.26
CA ASN A 67 -5.72 2.34 -16.72
C ASN A 67 -6.24 2.17 -15.29
N THR A 68 -6.92 1.05 -15.02
CA THR A 68 -7.37 0.69 -13.66
C THR A 68 -6.19 0.59 -12.71
N ILE A 69 -5.15 -0.18 -13.05
CA ILE A 69 -3.93 -0.30 -12.23
C ILE A 69 -3.26 1.06 -12.03
N MET A 70 -3.14 1.89 -13.07
CA MET A 70 -2.53 3.21 -12.95
C MET A 70 -3.27 4.11 -11.96
N ASN A 71 -4.60 4.06 -11.94
CA ASN A 71 -5.41 4.81 -10.97
C ASN A 71 -5.19 4.32 -9.54
N VAL A 72 -5.16 3.00 -9.34
CA VAL A 72 -4.85 2.41 -8.03
C VAL A 72 -3.43 2.77 -7.58
N ASN A 73 -2.44 2.68 -8.47
CA ASN A 73 -1.05 3.04 -8.18
C ASN A 73 -0.92 4.50 -7.75
N LYS A 74 -1.65 5.44 -8.37
CA LYS A 74 -1.66 6.86 -7.95
C LYS A 74 -2.17 7.03 -6.52
N LYS A 75 -3.23 6.30 -6.14
CA LYS A 75 -3.75 6.31 -4.76
C LYS A 75 -2.74 5.70 -3.78
N LEU A 76 -2.11 4.59 -4.15
CA LEU A 76 -1.08 3.95 -3.32
C LEU A 76 0.15 4.85 -3.12
N LEU A 77 0.60 5.53 -4.17
CA LEU A 77 1.71 6.49 -4.12
C LEU A 77 1.43 7.71 -3.22
N SER A 78 0.16 8.07 -3.01
CA SER A 78 -0.18 9.19 -2.13
C SER A 78 -0.11 8.80 -0.65
N LEU A 79 -0.02 7.51 -0.32
CA LEU A 79 0.11 7.05 1.06
C LEU A 79 1.50 7.40 1.60
N ASN A 80 1.51 8.10 2.73
CA ASN A 80 2.72 8.47 3.44
C ASN A 80 2.58 8.15 4.92
N TYR A 81 3.71 8.03 5.60
CA TYR A 81 3.76 7.82 7.03
C TYR A 81 4.49 9.00 7.66
N THR A 82 3.90 9.54 8.72
CA THR A 82 4.51 10.60 9.55
C THR A 82 4.66 10.08 10.97
N TYR A 83 5.84 10.24 11.54
CA TYR A 83 6.08 9.98 12.97
C TYR A 83 6.99 11.06 13.56
N ARG A 84 6.93 11.19 14.88
CA ARG A 84 7.83 12.08 15.62
C ARG A 84 8.75 11.23 16.50
N GLU A 85 10.03 11.56 16.48
CA GLU A 85 11.03 11.03 17.40
C GLU A 85 11.74 12.22 18.04
N ASN A 86 11.61 12.37 19.36
CA ASN A 86 12.11 13.53 20.10
C ASN A 86 11.61 14.86 19.48
N ASN A 87 12.52 15.72 19.03
CA ASN A 87 12.20 16.97 18.37
C ASN A 87 12.25 16.89 16.82
N THR A 88 12.29 15.69 16.27
CA THR A 88 12.36 15.44 14.81
C THR A 88 11.02 14.92 14.31
N ILE A 89 10.49 15.54 13.26
CA ILE A 89 9.34 15.04 12.51
C ILE A 89 9.87 14.38 11.25
N VAL A 90 9.49 13.13 11.02
CA VAL A 90 9.87 12.37 9.84
C VAL A 90 8.63 12.07 9.02
N GLN A 91 8.69 12.35 7.73
CA GLN A 91 7.64 12.07 6.77
C GLN A 91 8.22 11.29 5.59
N MET A 92 7.57 10.21 5.19
CA MET A 92 8.05 9.35 4.10
C MET A 92 6.88 8.74 3.33
N ALA A 93 7.04 8.54 2.02
CA ALA A 93 6.12 7.73 1.23
C ALA A 93 6.24 6.25 1.63
N ILE A 94 5.13 5.50 1.59
CA ILE A 94 5.13 4.07 1.88
C ILE A 94 5.65 3.28 0.67
N PHE A 95 5.09 3.57 -0.50
CA PHE A 95 5.51 2.98 -1.77
C PHE A 95 6.49 3.90 -2.48
N LYS A 96 7.57 3.33 -3.03
CA LYS A 96 8.65 4.04 -3.71
C LYS A 96 8.45 4.05 -5.23
N THR A 97 8.15 2.91 -5.82
CA THR A 97 8.05 2.78 -7.29
C THR A 97 7.06 1.70 -7.70
N PHE A 98 6.25 2.02 -8.70
CA PHE A 98 5.44 1.07 -9.48
C PHE A 98 5.98 1.02 -10.91
N LYS A 99 6.28 -0.17 -11.43
CA LYS A 99 6.70 -0.39 -12.82
C LYS A 99 5.72 -1.33 -13.50
N ILE A 100 5.17 -0.92 -14.62
CA ILE A 100 4.27 -1.74 -15.44
C ILE A 100 5.03 -2.11 -16.72
N ASN A 101 5.21 -3.41 -16.96
CA ASN A 101 5.62 -3.91 -18.27
C ASN A 101 4.36 -4.38 -19.01
N LEU A 102 4.07 -3.75 -20.15
CA LEU A 102 2.87 -4.03 -20.94
C LEU A 102 3.00 -5.28 -21.81
N ASP A 103 4.23 -5.59 -22.24
CA ASP A 103 4.51 -6.76 -23.08
C ASP A 103 4.43 -8.04 -22.24
N GLU A 104 5.06 -8.01 -21.06
CA GLU A 104 5.04 -9.13 -20.10
C GLU A 104 3.78 -9.12 -19.22
N GLN A 105 3.01 -8.03 -19.23
CA GLN A 105 1.82 -7.83 -18.40
C GLN A 105 2.09 -8.06 -16.91
N ILE A 106 3.14 -7.42 -16.40
CA ILE A 106 3.55 -7.50 -15.00
C ILE A 106 3.55 -6.12 -14.34
N LEU A 107 3.25 -6.10 -13.05
CA LEU A 107 3.40 -4.97 -12.15
C LEU A 107 4.45 -5.30 -11.10
N MET A 108 5.51 -4.50 -11.05
CA MET A 108 6.46 -4.50 -9.95
C MET A 108 6.16 -3.34 -9.01
N ILE A 109 6.16 -3.61 -7.71
CA ILE A 109 5.87 -2.66 -6.64
C ILE A 109 7.02 -2.68 -5.67
N SER A 110 7.57 -1.52 -5.31
CA SER A 110 8.62 -1.40 -4.31
C SER A 110 8.20 -0.52 -3.14
N LEU A 111 8.53 -0.97 -1.93
CA LEU A 111 8.41 -0.17 -0.72
C LEU A 111 9.59 0.80 -0.57
N ASN A 112 9.36 1.84 0.21
CA ASN A 112 10.45 2.64 0.74
C ASN A 112 11.21 1.82 1.81
N GLU A 113 12.52 1.72 1.69
CA GLU A 113 13.40 0.97 2.62
C GLU A 113 13.30 1.53 4.05
N ASP A 114 13.12 2.85 4.19
CA ASP A 114 12.93 3.51 5.49
C ASP A 114 11.64 3.06 6.19
N PHE A 115 10.62 2.67 5.42
CA PHE A 115 9.37 2.13 5.96
C PHE A 115 9.59 0.74 6.56
N ARG A 116 10.51 -0.06 6.01
CA ARG A 116 10.82 -1.41 6.53
C ARG A 116 11.46 -1.35 7.91
N SER A 117 12.32 -0.35 8.14
CA SER A 117 13.05 -0.15 9.40
C SER A 117 12.11 0.16 10.58
N ILE A 118 10.99 0.83 10.31
CA ILE A 118 10.04 1.26 11.35
C ILE A 118 9.01 0.16 11.59
N HIS A 119 9.39 -0.88 12.33
CA HIS A 119 8.48 -1.81 13.01
C HIS A 119 7.23 -2.20 12.20
N THR A 120 7.43 -2.83 11.05
CA THR A 120 6.39 -3.29 10.10
C THR A 120 5.20 -3.95 10.80
N GLU A 121 5.43 -4.67 11.90
CA GLU A 121 4.44 -5.29 12.79
C GLU A 121 3.38 -4.30 13.32
N LYS A 122 3.82 -3.17 13.90
CA LYS A 122 2.93 -2.17 14.53
C LYS A 122 2.15 -1.38 13.47
N ILE A 123 2.70 -1.26 12.27
CA ILE A 123 2.07 -0.53 11.17
C ILE A 123 1.01 -1.41 10.49
N ILE A 124 1.29 -2.69 10.25
CA ILE A 124 0.30 -3.65 9.74
C ILE A 124 -0.90 -3.76 10.69
N GLN A 125 -0.66 -3.82 12.01
CA GLN A 125 -1.76 -3.83 12.98
C GLN A 125 -2.59 -2.54 12.93
N LEU A 126 -1.96 -1.39 12.70
CA LEU A 126 -2.64 -0.10 12.62
C LEU A 126 -3.50 0.01 11.35
N TYR A 127 -2.98 -0.39 10.18
CA TYR A 127 -3.78 -0.43 8.95
C TYR A 127 -4.90 -1.46 9.02
N LYS A 128 -4.68 -2.63 9.64
CA LYS A 128 -5.73 -3.62 9.89
C LYS A 128 -6.85 -3.04 10.75
N TRP A 129 -6.51 -2.31 11.80
CA TRP A 129 -7.50 -1.63 12.66
C TRP A 129 -8.24 -0.51 11.95
N GLN A 130 -7.55 0.30 11.14
CA GLN A 130 -8.17 1.36 10.34
C GLN A 130 -9.11 0.80 9.28
N PHE A 131 -8.71 -0.26 8.59
CA PHE A 131 -9.55 -0.98 7.64
C PHE A 131 -10.83 -1.53 8.31
N LEU A 132 -10.71 -2.20 9.46
CA LEU A 132 -11.86 -2.71 10.21
C LEU A 132 -12.82 -1.61 10.70
N LYS A 133 -12.32 -0.39 10.95
CA LYS A 133 -13.17 0.77 11.28
C LYS A 133 -13.94 1.31 10.08
N LEU A 134 -13.44 1.15 8.86
CA LEU A 134 -14.08 1.63 7.63
C LEU A 134 -15.15 0.66 7.09
N LEU A 135 -15.20 -0.58 7.60
CA LEU A 135 -16.20 -1.59 7.24
C LEU A 135 -17.44 -1.61 8.16
N LYS A 136 -17.51 -0.74 9.17
CA LYS A 136 -18.66 -0.56 10.07
C LYS A 136 -19.33 0.78 9.82
#